data_AF-E3DQA7-F1
#
_entry.id   AF-E3DQA7-F1
#
_cell.length_a   1.000
_cell.length_b   1.000
_cell.length_c   1.000
_cell.angle_alpha   90.00
_cell.angle_beta   90.00
_cell.angle_gamma   90.00
#
_symmetry.space_group_name_H-M   'P 1'
#
loop_
_entity.id
_entity.type
_entity.pdbx_description
1 polymer ?
#
loop_
_entity_poly.entity_id
_entity_poly.type
_entity_poly.pdbx_seq_one_letter_code
_entity_poly.pdbx_strand_id
1 'polypeptide(L)'
;MTANKDKILIAIILIFSGIIFLGDSLGQYQFKLFYFLNKYWPVLIIIFGFHILLQNTRLWFLVPLIIVFLALYLIYILVNQSPFQIYHQPRFPFLDFREGPFRFR
;
A
#
# COMPACT_ATOMS: atom_id res chain seq x y z
N MET A 1 -25.67 6.09 17.84
CA MET A 1 -25.61 7.03 16.68
C MET A 1 -24.22 6.97 16.00
N THR A 2 -23.65 5.78 15.82
CA THR A 2 -22.29 5.55 15.28
C THR A 2 -22.30 4.83 13.92
N ALA A 3 -23.33 4.05 13.61
CA ALA A 3 -23.43 3.29 12.36
C ALA A 3 -23.24 4.12 11.08
N ASN A 4 -23.61 5.40 11.07
CA ASN A 4 -23.39 6.29 9.93
C ASN A 4 -21.90 6.65 9.75
N LYS A 5 -21.17 6.80 10.86
CA LYS A 5 -19.73 7.10 10.85
C LYS A 5 -18.93 5.92 10.31
N ASP A 6 -19.32 4.70 10.69
CA ASP A 6 -18.68 3.47 10.24
C ASP A 6 -18.94 3.23 8.74
N LYS A 7 -20.17 3.46 8.29
CA LYS A 7 -20.55 3.40 6.87
C LYS A 7 -19.76 4.40 6.02
N ILE A 8 -19.58 5.63 6.50
CA ILE A 8 -18.79 6.65 5.81
C ILE A 8 -17.33 6.22 5.70
N LEU A 9 -16.75 5.70 6.79
CA LEU A 9 -15.36 5.25 6.80
C LEU A 9 -15.14 4.09 5.81
N ILE A 10 -16.04 3.11 5.81
CA ILE A 10 -16.01 1.99 4.86
C ILE A 10 -16.16 2.49 3.41
N ALA A 11 -17.11 3.40 3.15
CA ALA A 11 -17.30 3.96 1.81
C ALA A 11 -16.04 4.69 1.30
N ILE A 12 -15.38 5.48 2.16
CA ILE A 12 -14.15 6.18 1.82
C ILE A 12 -13.02 5.18 1.50
N ILE A 13 -12.82 4.16 2.33
CA ILE A 13 -11.82 3.11 2.08
C ILE A 13 -12.09 2.41 0.74
N LEU A 14 -13.36 2.09 0.47
CA LEU A 14 -13.76 1.41 -0.76
C LEU A 14 -13.47 2.25 -2.01
N ILE A 15 -13.80 3.55 -1.96
CA ILE A 15 -13.51 4.49 -3.05
C ILE A 15 -12.00 4.58 -3.29
N PHE A 16 -11.20 4.75 -2.24
CA PHE A 16 -9.74 4.85 -2.40
C PHE A 16 -9.11 3.57 -2.93
N SER A 17 -9.55 2.42 -2.43
CA SER A 17 -9.12 1.13 -2.98
C SER A 17 -9.45 1.04 -4.46
N GLY A 18 -10.66 1.42 -4.86
CA GLY A 18 -11.08 1.45 -6.26
C GLY A 18 -10.19 2.33 -7.15
N ILE A 19 -9.84 3.53 -6.69
CA ILE A 19 -8.95 4.45 -7.43
C ILE A 19 -7.55 3.84 -7.61
N ILE A 20 -7.02 3.19 -6.57
CA ILE A 20 -5.69 2.55 -6.60
C ILE A 20 -5.69 1.35 -7.57
N PHE A 21 -6.74 0.52 -7.55
CA PHE A 21 -6.85 -0.59 -8.50
C PHE A 21 -7.09 -0.12 -9.94
N LEU A 22 -7.80 0.99 -10.11
CA LEU A 22 -8.07 1.55 -11.43
C LEU A 22 -6.79 2.07 -12.09
N GLY A 23 -5.93 2.78 -11.35
CA GLY A 23 -4.66 3.26 -11.93
C GLY A 23 -3.68 2.13 -12.28
N ASP A 24 -3.70 1.03 -11.53
CA ASP A 24 -2.98 -0.20 -11.87
C ASP A 24 -3.53 -0.82 -13.17
N SER A 25 -4.87 -0.93 -13.29
CA SER A 25 -5.54 -1.44 -14.50
C SER A 25 -5.27 -0.59 -15.75
N LEU A 26 -5.06 0.71 -15.57
CA LEU A 26 -4.70 1.65 -16.64
C LEU A 26 -3.20 1.62 -16.99
N GLY A 27 -2.39 0.83 -16.28
CA GLY A 27 -0.94 0.72 -16.51
C GLY A 27 -0.15 1.95 -16.09
N GLN A 28 -0.73 2.85 -15.28
CA GLN A 28 -0.06 4.06 -14.80
C GLN A 28 1.03 3.75 -13.76
N TYR A 29 0.85 2.66 -13.01
CA TYR A 29 1.79 2.15 -12.02
C TYR A 29 1.61 0.64 -11.85
N GLN A 30 2.64 -0.05 -11.35
CA GLN A 30 2.54 -1.48 -10.99
C GLN A 30 2.24 -1.62 -9.51
N PHE A 31 0.97 -1.79 -9.16
CA PHE A 31 0.53 -1.94 -7.78
C PHE A 31 0.74 -3.37 -7.28
N LYS A 32 1.72 -3.55 -6.39
CA LYS A 32 1.93 -4.83 -5.68
C LYS A 32 1.24 -4.79 -4.33
N LEU A 33 0.04 -5.35 -4.25
CA LEU A 33 -0.78 -5.38 -3.02
C LEU A 33 -0.01 -5.91 -1.80
N PHE A 34 0.77 -6.98 -1.97
CA PHE A 34 1.54 -7.56 -0.86
C PHE A 34 2.63 -6.61 -0.33
N TYR A 35 3.37 -5.95 -1.23
CA TYR A 35 4.37 -4.95 -0.85
C TYR A 35 3.71 -3.75 -0.17
N PHE A 36 2.55 -3.33 -0.69
CA PHE A 36 1.77 -2.26 -0.12
C PHE A 36 1.31 -2.58 1.31
N LEU A 37 0.67 -3.73 1.54
CA LEU A 37 0.25 -4.14 2.89
C LEU A 37 1.44 -4.23 3.84
N ASN A 38 2.56 -4.83 3.41
CA ASN A 38 3.74 -4.98 4.28
C ASN A 38 4.42 -3.65 4.63
N LYS A 39 4.32 -2.64 3.76
CA LYS A 39 4.90 -1.31 4.01
C LYS A 39 3.96 -0.38 4.77
N TYR A 40 2.65 -0.46 4.49
CA TYR A 40 1.65 0.50 4.97
C TYR A 40 0.73 -0.05 6.06
N TRP A 41 0.92 -1.28 6.56
CA TRP A 41 0.16 -1.76 7.73
C TRP A 41 0.22 -0.84 8.97
N PRO A 42 1.31 -0.10 9.29
CA PRO A 42 1.32 0.79 10.45
C PRO A 42 0.31 1.93 10.30
N VAL A 43 0.07 2.38 9.07
CA VAL A 43 -0.92 3.40 8.75
C VAL A 43 -2.33 2.92 9.08
N LEU A 44 -2.65 1.65 8.77
CA LEU A 44 -3.96 1.08 9.10
C LEU A 44 -4.20 1.08 10.61
N ILE A 45 -3.17 0.79 11.41
CA ILE A 45 -3.24 0.85 12.87
C ILE A 45 -3.46 2.29 13.36
N ILE A 46 -2.76 3.25 12.78
CA ILE A 46 -2.94 4.68 13.11
C ILE A 46 -4.39 5.10 12.82
N ILE A 47 -4.90 4.81 11.61
CA ILE A 47 -6.28 5.14 11.23
C ILE A 47 -7.28 4.49 12.20
N PHE A 48 -7.07 3.22 12.55
CA PHE A 48 -7.93 2.50 13.48
C PHE A 48 -7.87 3.10 14.90
N GLY A 49 -6.68 3.46 15.37
CA GLY A 49 -6.48 4.14 16.66
C GLY A 49 -7.16 5.50 16.70
N PHE A 50 -7.00 6.32 15.66
CA PHE A 50 -7.68 7.61 15.54
C PHE A 50 -9.20 7.45 15.48
N HIS A 51 -9.71 6.44 14.77
CA HIS A 51 -11.14 6.15 14.74
C HIS A 51 -11.69 5.87 16.15
N ILE A 52 -11.02 5.02 16.94
CA ILE A 52 -11.43 4.70 18.32
C ILE A 52 -11.32 5.92 19.24
N LEU A 53 -10.24 6.70 19.13
CA LEU A 53 -9.99 7.86 19.99
C LEU A 53 -10.97 9.01 19.71
N LEU A 54 -11.29 9.29 18.45
CA LEU A 54 -12.10 10.43 18.05
C LEU A 54 -13.59 10.07 17.84
N GLN A 55 -14.00 8.82 18.01
CA GLN A 55 -15.40 8.39 17.76
C GLN A 55 -16.43 9.21 18.56
N ASN A 56 -16.07 9.62 19.79
CA ASN A 56 -16.96 10.31 20.73
C ASN A 56 -16.72 11.82 20.79
N THR A 57 -15.73 12.32 20.05
CA THR A 57 -15.33 13.73 20.08
C THR A 57 -15.93 14.47 18.89
N ARG A 58 -16.24 15.77 19.07
CA ARG A 58 -16.67 16.66 17.98
C ARG A 58 -15.64 16.75 16.83
N LEU A 59 -14.38 16.42 17.11
CA LEU A 59 -13.27 16.41 16.16
C LEU A 59 -13.25 15.21 15.19
N TRP A 60 -14.27 14.35 15.19
CA TRP A 60 -14.33 13.18 14.31
C TRP A 60 -14.17 13.51 12.80
N PHE A 61 -14.52 14.73 12.36
CA PHE A 61 -14.32 15.18 10.98
C PHE A 61 -12.83 15.24 10.55
N LEU A 62 -11.88 15.28 11.49
CA LEU A 62 -10.46 15.19 11.15
C LEU A 62 -10.09 13.82 10.60
N VAL A 63 -10.75 12.76 11.03
CA VAL A 63 -10.44 11.38 10.59
C VAL A 63 -10.61 11.22 9.07
N PRO A 64 -11.77 11.53 8.46
CA PRO A 64 -11.91 11.44 7.00
C PRO A 64 -11.00 12.43 6.27
N LEU A 65 -10.75 13.63 6.82
CA LEU A 65 -9.83 14.60 6.22
C LEU A 65 -8.39 14.04 6.14
N ILE A 66 -7.90 13.44 7.23
CA ILE A 66 -6.58 12.81 7.29
C ILE A 66 -6.49 11.63 6.31
N ILE A 67 -7.54 10.80 6.23
CA ILE A 67 -7.59 9.68 5.28
C ILE A 67 -7.48 10.19 3.84
N VAL A 68 -8.21 11.26 3.50
CA VAL A 68 -8.16 11.87 2.16
C VAL A 68 -6.78 12.42 1.85
N PHE A 69 -6.18 13.19 2.77
CA PHE A 69 -4.83 13.72 2.59
C PHE A 69 -3.79 12.62 2.41
N LEU A 70 -3.86 11.59 3.25
CA LEU A 70 -2.92 10.47 3.21
C LEU A 70 -3.07 9.67 1.91
N ALA A 71 -4.30 9.45 1.46
CA ALA A 71 -4.55 8.75 0.21
C ALA A 71 -4.09 9.55 -1.01
N LEU A 72 -4.32 10.88 -1.04
CA LEU A 72 -3.78 11.75 -2.10
C LEU A 72 -2.25 11.74 -2.11
N TYR A 73 -1.62 11.81 -0.95
CA TYR A 73 -0.17 11.71 -0.82
C TYR A 73 0.34 10.35 -1.34
N LEU A 74 -0.38 9.28 -1.06
CA LEU A 74 -0.05 7.94 -1.53
C LEU A 74 -0.21 7.82 -3.04
N ILE A 75 -1.28 8.37 -3.62
CA ILE A 75 -1.45 8.41 -5.08
C ILE A 75 -0.32 9.24 -5.72
N TYR A 76 0.00 10.40 -5.15
CA TYR A 76 1.11 11.24 -5.61
C TYR A 76 2.44 10.48 -5.62
N ILE A 77 2.74 9.75 -4.53
CA ILE A 77 3.93 8.91 -4.51
C ILE A 77 3.82 7.86 -5.62
N LEU A 78 2.72 7.11 -5.70
CA LEU A 78 2.56 6.00 -6.64
C LEU A 78 2.73 6.40 -8.10
N VAL A 79 2.18 7.56 -8.48
CA VAL A 79 2.27 8.13 -9.83
C VAL A 79 3.68 8.66 -10.11
N ASN A 80 4.32 9.29 -9.12
CA ASN A 80 5.64 9.89 -9.29
C ASN A 80 6.78 8.92 -8.98
N GLN A 81 6.49 7.68 -8.57
CA GLN A 81 7.50 6.65 -8.49
C GLN A 81 7.76 6.17 -9.93
N SER A 82 8.87 6.65 -10.50
CA SER A 82 9.47 6.09 -11.71
C SER A 82 9.43 4.56 -11.64
N PRO A 83 9.22 3.83 -12.74
CA PRO A 83 9.10 2.37 -12.72
C PRO A 83 10.32 1.80 -12.00
N PHE A 84 10.13 1.37 -10.75
CA PHE A 84 11.19 0.71 -10.02
C PHE A 84 11.54 -0.51 -10.83
N GLN A 85 12.79 -0.58 -11.25
CA GLN A 85 13.38 -1.75 -11.87
C GLN A 85 13.28 -2.91 -10.87
N ILE A 86 12.18 -3.66 -10.95
CA ILE A 86 12.03 -4.92 -10.23
C ILE A 86 12.84 -5.95 -11.00
N TYR A 87 14.01 -6.32 -10.47
CA TYR A 87 14.58 -7.68 -10.33
C TYR A 87 16.11 -7.57 -10.24
N HIS A 88 16.64 -7.29 -9.05
CA HIS A 88 17.86 -8.00 -8.67
C HIS A 88 17.42 -9.40 -8.27
N GLN A 89 17.48 -10.31 -9.23
CA GLN A 89 17.55 -11.73 -8.92
C GLN A 89 18.66 -11.89 -7.87
N PRO A 90 18.39 -12.49 -6.69
CA PRO A 90 19.48 -13.06 -5.92
C PRO A 90 20.06 -14.18 -6.79
N ARG A 91 21.10 -13.86 -7.56
CA ARG A 91 21.99 -14.90 -8.10
C ARG A 91 22.57 -15.57 -6.88
N PHE A 92 22.01 -16.72 -6.54
CA PHE A 92 22.53 -17.62 -5.54
C PHE A 92 23.82 -18.23 -6.10
N PRO A 93 25.02 -17.77 -5.69
CA PRO A 93 26.28 -18.21 -6.29
C PRO A 93 26.59 -19.68 -5.99
N PHE A 94 25.86 -20.28 -5.04
CA PHE A 94 26.11 -21.62 -4.54
C PHE A 94 25.60 -22.76 -5.45
N LEU A 95 24.91 -22.45 -6.56
CA LEU A 95 24.46 -23.43 -7.57
C LEU A 95 25.15 -23.24 -8.93
N ASP A 96 26.25 -22.47 -9.00
CA ASP A 96 27.06 -22.40 -10.20
C ASP A 96 28.00 -23.62 -10.27
N PHE A 97 27.46 -24.75 -10.74
CA PHE A 97 28.21 -26.00 -10.93
C PHE A 97 29.26 -25.92 -12.06
N ARG A 98 29.39 -24.75 -12.71
CA ARG A 98 30.33 -24.53 -13.81
C ARG A 98 31.78 -24.39 -13.34
N GLU A 99 32.01 -24.17 -12.05
CA GLU A 99 33.33 -24.08 -11.42
C GLU A 99 33.68 -25.28 -10.51
N GLY A 100 32.88 -26.35 -10.53
CA GLY A 100 33.16 -27.56 -9.76
C GLY A 100 34.39 -28.35 -10.27
N PRO A 101 35.02 -29.18 -9.41
CA PRO A 101 36.23 -29.94 -9.75
C PRO A 101 36.01 -31.02 -10.83
N PHE A 102 34.75 -31.32 -11.17
CA PHE A 102 34.37 -32.32 -12.16
C PHE A 102 34.28 -31.72 -13.56
N ARG A 103 35.41 -31.19 -14.06
CA ARG A 103 35.56 -30.88 -15.49
C ARG A 103 35.85 -32.19 -16.23
N PHE A 104 34.84 -32.76 -16.87
CA PHE A 104 35.09 -33.80 -17.87
C PHE A 104 35.71 -33.15 -19.10
N ARG A 105 37.01 -33.39 -19.27
CA ARG A 105 37.77 -33.11 -20.49
C ARG A 105 37.52 -34.22 -21.50
#